data_AF-A0A6I2YZJ7-F1
#
_entry.id   AF-A0A6I2YZJ7-F1
#
_cell.length_a   1.000
_cell.length_b   1.000
_cell.length_c   1.000
_cell.angle_alpha   90.00
_cell.angle_beta   90.00
_cell.angle_gamma   90.00
#
_symmetry.space_group_name_H-M   'P 1'
#
loop_
_entity.id
_entity.type
_entity.pdbx_description
1 polymer ?
#
loop_
_entity_poly.entity_id
_entity_poly.type
_entity_poly.pdbx_seq_one_letter_code
_entity_poly.pdbx_strand_id
1 'polypeptide(L)'
;MASIVLLTFSLTSEPSARADAQPRKILTGWIPYYGMKSALPAAVTNGDLIQEVMPFWYSLKSATSIADLYKPANPSVPISIPLTTMRDSGFTIIPTITDGTAKLVLSGLIAKAKTRTQVVATITKLVMDNNFDGIDLDFEGFAFVDGISTWSATRPNWVLFVQELSASLHAQNKLLSITTPVLFDPTTGKKGYYLFDWAAISPMIDRLRIMTYDYSTGSQGPIGPIAWVDESVKYAVSVIAASKIYIGVPGYGRDWVTKVEGVCPSQYSKAIAVGAKPAVFVQRDAITLAANYRTVPTFNATYSEATFSYKKVYEGVSAAGLATKCTATRRAWYQNAQSYTDRANLVAKYRLGGITLWTLGMQDTDAIQAVRTVATGIAPAPILNSLTLDKSEMFYGESLNLTGLFQLTDKQPVVGLGIKIEVKPVGEDAWKKLEIDPVTGSDGTISLPLILGRSTQIRLTSEGSWERLASTSSELPVNVKRRLAITAPATASIGNGATISGVIQPHEAGANVQLERLVKGVWKSEGAAEISDPTGHFVLSYLGKSRSIVTFRIRVSPDAKFDEVISPIFNIVIS
;
A
#
# COMPACT_ATOMS: atom_id res chain seq x y z
N MET A 1 61.71 -29.12 -33.89
CA MET A 1 61.05 -28.01 -33.17
C MET A 1 59.56 -28.11 -33.43
N ALA A 2 58.80 -28.59 -32.45
CA ALA A 2 57.34 -28.71 -32.55
C ALA A 2 56.73 -27.49 -31.84
N SER A 3 56.05 -26.63 -32.59
CA SER A 3 55.37 -25.44 -32.06
C SER A 3 54.05 -25.83 -31.41
N ILE A 4 53.96 -25.59 -30.10
CA ILE A 4 52.72 -25.72 -29.32
C ILE A 4 51.90 -24.44 -29.53
N VAL A 5 50.73 -24.58 -30.13
CA VAL A 5 49.74 -23.50 -30.24
C VAL A 5 48.90 -23.52 -28.97
N LEU A 6 49.02 -22.46 -28.15
CA LEU A 6 48.22 -22.24 -26.96
C LEU A 6 46.87 -21.63 -27.39
N LEU A 7 45.77 -22.39 -27.32
CA LEU A 7 44.42 -21.83 -27.45
C LEU A 7 43.99 -21.21 -26.12
N THR A 8 43.94 -19.89 -26.06
CA THR A 8 43.29 -19.15 -24.96
C THR A 8 41.78 -19.13 -25.19
N PHE A 9 41.02 -19.84 -24.33
CA PHE A 9 39.56 -19.68 -24.27
C PHE A 9 39.24 -18.38 -23.51
N SER A 10 38.79 -17.37 -24.23
CA SER A 10 38.13 -16.21 -23.64
C SER A 10 36.73 -16.62 -23.18
N LEU A 11 36.53 -16.74 -21.87
CA LEU A 11 35.20 -16.85 -21.26
C LEU A 11 34.48 -15.50 -21.41
N THR A 12 33.73 -15.34 -22.50
CA THR A 12 32.72 -14.29 -22.59
C THR A 12 31.54 -14.71 -21.72
N SER A 13 31.37 -14.06 -20.57
CA SER A 13 30.12 -14.13 -19.81
C SER A 13 29.01 -13.56 -20.69
N GLU A 14 28.13 -14.42 -21.20
CA GLU A 14 26.87 -13.95 -21.78
C GLU A 14 26.14 -13.13 -20.71
N PRO A 15 25.65 -11.92 -21.03
CA PRO A 15 24.78 -11.21 -20.10
C PRO A 15 23.54 -12.08 -19.93
N SER A 16 23.38 -12.62 -18.72
CA SER A 16 22.16 -13.29 -18.31
C SER A 16 20.98 -12.38 -18.70
N ALA A 17 20.14 -12.84 -19.63
CA ALA A 17 19.00 -12.09 -20.10
C ALA A 17 18.12 -11.79 -18.89
N ARG A 18 18.24 -10.56 -18.38
CA ARG A 18 17.41 -10.06 -17.29
C ARG A 18 16.00 -10.04 -17.85
N ALA A 19 15.12 -10.92 -17.36
CA ALA A 19 13.70 -10.84 -17.66
C ALA A 19 13.26 -9.37 -17.48
N ASP A 20 12.61 -8.79 -18.50
CA ASP A 20 12.19 -7.39 -18.44
C ASP A 20 11.40 -7.16 -17.14
N ALA A 21 11.82 -6.17 -16.37
CA ALA A 21 11.19 -5.87 -15.10
C ALA A 21 9.72 -5.49 -15.36
N GLN A 22 8.81 -6.31 -14.85
CA GLN A 22 7.38 -6.04 -14.91
C GLN A 22 7.09 -4.70 -14.23
N PRO A 23 6.27 -3.82 -14.82
CA PRO A 23 5.98 -2.52 -14.25
C PRO A 23 5.16 -2.65 -12.95
N ARG A 24 5.35 -1.70 -12.03
CA ARG A 24 4.43 -1.57 -10.89
C ARG A 24 3.05 -1.12 -11.39
N LYS A 25 1.97 -1.70 -10.85
CA LYS A 25 0.59 -1.32 -11.20
C LYS A 25 0.20 0.03 -10.58
N ILE A 26 0.65 1.13 -11.18
CA ILE A 26 0.42 2.50 -10.71
C ILE A 26 -0.68 3.24 -11.47
N LEU A 27 -1.35 2.59 -12.42
CA LEU A 27 -2.45 3.18 -13.19
C LEU A 27 -3.78 2.60 -12.71
N THR A 28 -4.77 3.46 -12.59
CA THR A 28 -6.18 3.09 -12.48
C THR A 28 -7.00 4.04 -13.36
N GLY A 29 -8.31 3.81 -13.50
CA GLY A 29 -9.15 4.75 -14.20
C GLY A 29 -10.60 4.32 -14.31
N TRP A 30 -11.41 5.27 -14.76
CA TRP A 30 -12.85 5.08 -14.87
C TRP A 30 -13.23 4.41 -16.19
N ILE A 31 -14.19 3.49 -16.10
CA ILE A 31 -14.83 2.81 -17.24
C ILE A 31 -16.28 3.29 -17.32
N PRO A 32 -16.56 4.39 -18.03
CA PRO A 32 -17.91 4.93 -18.13
C PRO A 32 -18.81 4.05 -18.98
N TYR A 33 -20.10 3.99 -18.63
CA TYR A 33 -21.10 3.22 -19.38
C TYR A 33 -21.21 3.66 -20.85
N TYR A 34 -20.97 4.94 -21.14
CA TYR A 34 -20.97 5.50 -22.50
C TYR A 34 -19.65 5.28 -23.26
N GLY A 35 -18.58 4.83 -22.59
CA GLY A 35 -17.24 4.64 -23.15
C GLY A 35 -16.79 3.18 -23.24
N MET A 36 -17.69 2.22 -23.01
CA MET A 36 -17.34 0.79 -22.89
C MET A 36 -16.54 0.23 -24.07
N LYS A 37 -16.81 0.70 -25.30
CA LYS A 37 -16.13 0.24 -26.52
C LYS A 37 -14.63 0.56 -26.54
N SER A 38 -14.19 1.59 -25.81
CA SER A 38 -12.77 1.97 -25.74
C SER A 38 -12.18 1.75 -24.36
N ALA A 39 -12.93 1.99 -23.29
CA ALA A 39 -12.42 2.00 -21.93
C ALA A 39 -12.06 0.60 -21.41
N LEU A 40 -12.96 -0.38 -21.58
CA LEU A 40 -12.71 -1.75 -21.11
C LEU A 40 -11.56 -2.42 -21.89
N PRO A 41 -11.51 -2.38 -23.23
CA PRO A 41 -10.35 -2.89 -23.95
C PRO A 41 -9.05 -2.22 -23.53
N ALA A 42 -9.03 -0.89 -23.35
CA ALA A 42 -7.85 -0.19 -22.89
C ALA A 42 -7.40 -0.62 -21.48
N ALA A 43 -8.34 -0.93 -20.58
CA ALA A 43 -8.01 -1.49 -19.27
C ALA A 43 -7.36 -2.87 -19.39
N VAL A 44 -8.00 -3.79 -20.11
CA VAL A 44 -7.53 -5.17 -20.29
C VAL A 44 -6.16 -5.22 -20.96
N THR A 45 -5.95 -4.44 -22.03
CA THR A 45 -4.66 -4.35 -22.74
C THR A 45 -3.52 -3.84 -21.85
N ASN A 46 -3.83 -3.08 -20.79
CA ASN A 46 -2.84 -2.53 -19.88
C ASN A 46 -2.98 -3.09 -18.45
N GLY A 47 -3.44 -4.35 -18.32
CA GLY A 47 -3.61 -5.02 -17.02
C GLY A 47 -2.31 -5.23 -16.24
N ASP A 48 -1.16 -5.08 -16.90
CA ASP A 48 0.15 -5.04 -16.26
C ASP A 48 0.46 -3.71 -15.57
N LEU A 49 -0.22 -2.62 -15.92
CA LEU A 49 -0.18 -1.33 -15.21
C LEU A 49 -1.37 -1.10 -14.29
N ILE A 50 -2.47 -1.84 -14.50
CA ILE A 50 -3.76 -1.59 -13.86
C ILE A 50 -4.09 -2.70 -12.89
N GLN A 51 -4.24 -2.34 -11.60
CA GLN A 51 -4.72 -3.25 -10.56
C GLN A 51 -6.21 -3.08 -10.31
N GLU A 52 -6.69 -1.85 -10.33
CA GLU A 52 -8.06 -1.50 -9.96
C GLU A 52 -8.73 -0.66 -11.05
N VAL A 53 -10.03 -0.86 -11.26
CA VAL A 53 -10.85 -0.12 -12.23
C VAL A 53 -12.14 0.37 -11.58
N MET A 54 -12.63 1.52 -12.06
CA MET A 54 -13.85 2.14 -11.53
C MET A 54 -14.95 2.20 -12.60
N PRO A 55 -15.85 1.21 -12.64
CA PRO A 55 -17.08 1.34 -13.43
C PRO A 55 -17.86 2.59 -13.02
N PHE A 56 -17.99 3.57 -13.92
CA PHE A 56 -18.69 4.83 -13.64
C PHE A 56 -20.18 4.70 -14.02
N TRP A 57 -20.91 3.89 -13.25
CA TRP A 57 -22.23 3.36 -13.66
C TRP A 57 -23.37 3.67 -12.71
N TYR A 58 -23.11 4.26 -11.53
CA TYR A 58 -24.16 4.44 -10.52
C TYR A 58 -24.37 5.89 -10.12
N SER A 59 -25.60 6.20 -9.71
CA SER A 59 -25.98 7.54 -9.25
C SER A 59 -27.00 7.46 -8.12
N LEU A 60 -26.67 7.97 -6.94
CA LEU A 60 -27.58 8.02 -5.80
C LEU A 60 -28.74 8.97 -6.10
N LYS A 61 -29.99 8.50 -5.97
CA LYS A 61 -31.20 9.30 -6.23
C LYS A 61 -31.95 9.67 -4.96
N SER A 62 -31.91 8.82 -3.94
CA SER A 62 -32.51 9.07 -2.62
C SER A 62 -31.85 8.17 -1.56
N ALA A 63 -32.32 8.25 -0.31
CA ALA A 63 -31.82 7.41 0.78
C ALA A 63 -31.94 5.90 0.53
N THR A 64 -32.83 5.47 -0.37
CA THR A 64 -33.15 4.05 -0.62
C THR A 64 -33.06 3.64 -2.09
N SER A 65 -32.56 4.52 -2.96
CA SER A 65 -32.54 4.26 -4.41
C SER A 65 -31.26 4.76 -5.07
N ILE A 66 -30.64 3.86 -5.82
CA ILE A 66 -29.49 4.11 -6.68
C ILE A 66 -29.92 3.78 -8.12
N ALA A 67 -29.68 4.71 -9.04
CA ALA A 67 -29.86 4.47 -10.47
C ALA A 67 -28.65 3.73 -11.03
N ASP A 68 -28.90 2.64 -11.74
CA ASP A 68 -27.97 2.00 -12.67
C ASP A 68 -28.04 2.77 -13.99
N LEU A 69 -26.94 3.42 -14.38
CA LEU A 69 -26.79 4.20 -15.61
C LEU A 69 -26.40 3.33 -16.81
N TYR A 70 -25.92 2.12 -16.58
CA TYR A 70 -25.58 1.16 -17.63
C TYR A 70 -26.84 0.69 -18.35
N LYS A 71 -27.87 0.31 -17.59
CA LYS A 71 -29.15 -0.18 -18.14
C LYS A 71 -29.87 0.81 -19.09
N PRO A 72 -30.12 2.09 -18.72
CA PRO A 72 -30.82 3.05 -19.58
C PRO A 72 -29.99 3.49 -20.79
N ALA A 73 -28.67 3.33 -20.75
CA ALA A 73 -27.82 3.58 -21.91
C ALA A 73 -28.01 2.54 -23.03
N ASN A 74 -28.77 1.47 -22.78
CA ASN A 74 -29.05 0.35 -23.68
C ASN A 74 -27.80 -0.14 -24.45
N PRO A 75 -26.71 -0.47 -23.73
CA PRO A 75 -25.52 -1.00 -24.38
C PRO A 75 -25.87 -2.33 -25.06
N SER A 76 -25.19 -2.60 -26.17
CA SER A 76 -25.40 -3.81 -26.97
C SER A 76 -25.07 -5.13 -26.23
N VAL A 77 -24.57 -5.05 -24.99
CA VAL A 77 -24.20 -6.20 -24.15
C VAL A 77 -24.76 -6.03 -22.74
N PRO A 78 -25.24 -7.11 -22.09
CA PRO A 78 -25.64 -7.10 -20.68
C PRO A 78 -24.47 -6.73 -19.76
N ILE A 79 -24.76 -6.06 -18.64
CA ILE A 79 -23.75 -5.61 -17.64
C ILE A 79 -22.91 -6.76 -17.05
N SER A 80 -23.44 -7.99 -17.04
CA SER A 80 -22.70 -9.17 -16.60
C SER A 80 -21.47 -9.45 -17.45
N ILE A 81 -21.52 -9.19 -18.76
CA ILE A 81 -20.40 -9.43 -19.69
C ILE A 81 -19.17 -8.60 -19.32
N PRO A 82 -19.22 -7.26 -19.26
CA PRO A 82 -18.05 -6.47 -18.89
C PRO A 82 -17.59 -6.74 -17.45
N LEU A 83 -18.50 -7.05 -16.52
CA LEU A 83 -18.11 -7.42 -15.16
C LEU A 83 -17.32 -8.74 -15.14
N THR A 84 -17.76 -9.75 -15.87
CA THR A 84 -17.01 -11.01 -16.03
C THR A 84 -15.65 -10.74 -16.66
N THR A 85 -15.57 -9.95 -17.73
CA THR A 85 -14.28 -9.59 -18.34
C THR A 85 -13.33 -8.92 -17.35
N MET A 86 -13.81 -7.99 -16.51
CA MET A 86 -12.98 -7.33 -15.51
C MET A 86 -12.47 -8.31 -14.45
N ARG A 87 -13.33 -9.23 -13.99
CA ARG A 87 -12.97 -10.29 -13.02
C ARG A 87 -11.97 -11.26 -13.58
N ASP A 88 -12.19 -11.74 -14.81
CA ASP A 88 -11.30 -12.67 -15.51
C ASP A 88 -9.92 -12.03 -15.78
N SER A 89 -9.88 -10.70 -15.87
CA SER A 89 -8.63 -9.92 -16.00
C SER A 89 -7.94 -9.66 -14.64
N GLY A 90 -8.51 -10.16 -13.53
CA GLY A 90 -7.94 -10.01 -12.19
C GLY A 90 -8.02 -8.60 -11.60
N PHE A 91 -8.90 -7.74 -12.12
CA PHE A 91 -9.05 -6.38 -11.59
C PHE A 91 -9.80 -6.37 -10.27
N THR A 92 -9.35 -5.51 -9.36
CA THR A 92 -10.18 -5.02 -8.26
C THR A 92 -11.24 -4.06 -8.84
N ILE A 93 -12.52 -4.34 -8.61
CA ILE A 93 -13.65 -3.62 -9.18
C ILE A 93 -14.30 -2.75 -8.09
N ILE A 94 -14.06 -1.44 -8.19
CA ILE A 94 -14.56 -0.43 -7.24
C ILE A 94 -15.44 0.57 -8.01
N PRO A 95 -16.72 0.25 -8.28
CA PRO A 95 -17.58 1.12 -9.06
C PRO A 95 -17.77 2.48 -8.39
N THR A 96 -17.89 3.51 -9.22
CA THR A 96 -18.16 4.87 -8.77
C THR A 96 -19.65 5.14 -8.69
N ILE A 97 -20.06 5.76 -7.58
CA ILE A 97 -21.39 6.30 -7.36
C ILE A 97 -21.34 7.83 -7.30
N THR A 98 -22.10 8.46 -8.19
CA THR A 98 -22.25 9.93 -8.24
C THR A 98 -23.46 10.41 -7.43
N ASP A 99 -23.51 11.69 -7.10
CA ASP A 99 -24.71 12.29 -6.50
C ASP A 99 -25.70 12.77 -7.57
N GLY A 100 -26.71 11.96 -7.83
CA GLY A 100 -27.76 12.26 -8.81
C GLY A 100 -28.95 13.02 -8.26
N THR A 101 -28.77 13.75 -7.16
CA THR A 101 -29.84 14.40 -6.38
C THR A 101 -29.96 15.89 -6.72
N ALA A 102 -31.10 16.50 -6.37
CA ALA A 102 -31.25 17.95 -6.50
C ALA A 102 -30.41 18.70 -5.45
N LYS A 103 -30.21 20.00 -5.68
CA LYS A 103 -29.50 20.91 -4.76
C LYS A 103 -30.01 20.74 -3.31
N LEU A 104 -29.10 20.62 -2.35
CA LEU A 104 -29.27 20.38 -0.91
C LEU A 104 -29.89 19.03 -0.51
N VAL A 105 -30.26 18.16 -1.44
CA VAL A 105 -30.91 16.90 -1.10
C VAL A 105 -29.91 15.96 -0.44
N LEU A 106 -28.76 15.69 -1.08
CA LEU A 106 -27.75 14.80 -0.50
C LEU A 106 -27.26 15.31 0.87
N SER A 107 -26.96 16.60 1.00
CA SER A 107 -26.53 17.19 2.27
C SER A 107 -27.60 17.05 3.36
N GLY A 108 -28.88 17.21 3.00
CA GLY A 108 -30.01 16.93 3.89
C GLY A 108 -30.16 15.45 4.28
N LEU A 109 -29.85 14.51 3.37
CA LEU A 109 -29.91 13.07 3.64
C LEU A 109 -28.84 12.65 4.65
N ILE A 110 -27.60 13.12 4.51
CA ILE A 110 -26.51 12.76 5.42
C ILE A 110 -26.56 13.51 6.76
N ALA A 111 -27.28 14.62 6.84
CA ALA A 111 -27.40 15.42 8.06
C ALA A 111 -28.15 14.71 9.20
N LYS A 112 -29.08 13.80 8.89
CA LYS A 112 -29.88 13.10 9.92
C LYS A 112 -29.41 11.66 10.05
N ALA A 113 -29.15 11.21 11.27
CA ALA A 113 -28.66 9.86 11.56
C ALA A 113 -29.50 8.77 10.86
N LYS A 114 -30.83 8.83 10.99
CA LYS A 114 -31.75 7.86 10.36
C LYS A 114 -31.56 7.75 8.84
N THR A 115 -31.55 8.87 8.11
CA THR A 115 -31.45 8.85 6.64
C THR A 115 -30.02 8.57 6.19
N ARG A 116 -29.01 8.99 6.96
CA ARG A 116 -27.61 8.64 6.72
C ARG A 116 -27.39 7.14 6.78
N THR A 117 -27.90 6.47 7.82
CA THR A 117 -27.85 4.99 7.94
C THR A 117 -28.60 4.31 6.79
N GLN A 118 -29.70 4.87 6.30
CA GLN A 118 -30.40 4.33 5.12
C GLN A 118 -29.57 4.43 3.83
N VAL A 119 -28.89 5.57 3.62
CA VAL A 119 -27.96 5.73 2.49
C VAL A 119 -26.82 4.70 2.60
N VAL A 120 -26.23 4.55 3.78
CA VAL A 120 -25.17 3.56 4.05
C VAL A 120 -25.62 2.14 3.72
N ALA A 121 -26.80 1.73 4.19
CA ALA A 121 -27.36 0.42 3.92
C ALA A 121 -27.62 0.20 2.42
N THR A 122 -28.10 1.22 1.72
CA THR A 122 -28.38 1.16 0.28
C THR A 122 -27.10 0.99 -0.54
N ILE A 123 -26.04 1.73 -0.21
CA ILE A 123 -24.74 1.61 -0.87
C ILE A 123 -24.09 0.26 -0.56
N THR A 124 -24.11 -0.16 0.72
CA THR A 124 -23.57 -1.47 1.13
C THR A 124 -24.28 -2.60 0.40
N LYS A 125 -25.62 -2.53 0.27
CA LYS A 125 -26.41 -3.51 -0.48
C LYS A 125 -25.98 -3.57 -1.95
N LEU A 126 -25.76 -2.44 -2.61
CA LEU A 126 -25.26 -2.42 -4.00
C LEU A 126 -23.95 -3.18 -4.14
N VAL A 127 -22.99 -2.93 -3.23
CA VAL A 127 -21.67 -3.58 -3.22
C VAL A 127 -21.81 -5.08 -3.04
N MET A 128 -22.64 -5.51 -2.10
CA MET A 128 -22.84 -6.93 -1.78
C MET A 128 -23.61 -7.69 -2.86
N ASP A 129 -24.71 -7.14 -3.37
CA ASP A 129 -25.56 -7.78 -4.38
C ASP A 129 -24.79 -8.07 -5.68
N ASN A 130 -23.80 -7.23 -6.01
CA ASN A 130 -23.00 -7.37 -7.22
C ASN A 130 -21.63 -8.01 -6.97
N ASN A 131 -21.29 -8.33 -5.72
CA ASN A 131 -19.96 -8.76 -5.31
C ASN A 131 -18.85 -7.86 -5.89
N PHE A 132 -18.95 -6.56 -5.63
CA PHE A 132 -17.87 -5.61 -5.88
C PHE A 132 -16.82 -5.67 -4.77
N ASP A 133 -15.60 -5.24 -5.06
CA ASP A 133 -14.52 -5.18 -4.06
C ASP A 133 -14.64 -3.96 -3.14
N GLY A 134 -15.44 -2.97 -3.55
CA GLY A 134 -15.70 -1.75 -2.78
C GLY A 134 -16.64 -0.81 -3.50
N ILE A 135 -16.65 0.45 -3.08
CA ILE A 135 -17.33 1.56 -3.76
C ILE A 135 -16.44 2.80 -3.76
N ASP A 136 -16.52 3.59 -4.83
CA ASP A 136 -15.92 4.91 -4.95
C ASP A 136 -16.99 5.99 -4.87
N LEU A 137 -16.92 6.88 -3.88
CA LEU A 137 -17.86 7.99 -3.73
C LEU A 137 -17.38 9.20 -4.53
N ASP A 138 -18.15 9.59 -5.54
CA ASP A 138 -17.92 10.79 -6.34
C ASP A 138 -19.07 11.77 -6.13
N PHE A 139 -19.21 12.24 -4.89
CA PHE A 139 -20.28 13.13 -4.45
C PHE A 139 -19.84 14.58 -4.59
N GLU A 140 -19.96 15.09 -5.81
CA GLU A 140 -19.46 16.40 -6.21
C GLU A 140 -20.48 17.54 -5.99
N GLY A 141 -21.78 17.25 -5.92
CA GLY A 141 -22.80 18.30 -5.82
C GLY A 141 -22.69 19.17 -4.58
N PHE A 142 -22.09 18.69 -3.49
CA PHE A 142 -21.76 19.57 -2.35
C PHE A 142 -20.85 20.73 -2.75
N ALA A 143 -19.88 20.46 -3.62
CA ALA A 143 -18.88 21.42 -4.07
C ALA A 143 -19.42 22.34 -5.17
N PHE A 144 -20.13 21.79 -6.15
CA PHE A 144 -20.48 22.51 -7.38
C PHE A 144 -21.96 22.90 -7.52
N VAL A 145 -22.85 22.35 -6.69
CA VAL A 145 -24.30 22.58 -6.77
C VAL A 145 -24.84 23.30 -5.52
N ASP A 146 -24.47 22.83 -4.32
CA ASP A 146 -24.96 23.35 -3.04
C ASP A 146 -24.35 24.73 -2.71
N GLY A 147 -23.05 24.88 -2.98
CA GLY A 147 -22.29 26.11 -2.80
C GLY A 147 -21.60 26.23 -1.43
N ILE A 148 -20.52 27.03 -1.40
CA ILE A 148 -19.57 27.11 -0.28
C ILE A 148 -20.17 27.53 1.07
N SER A 149 -21.29 28.28 1.08
CA SER A 149 -21.97 28.72 2.30
C SER A 149 -22.55 27.55 3.12
N THR A 150 -22.73 26.38 2.51
CA THR A 150 -23.28 25.18 3.16
C THR A 150 -22.20 24.29 3.80
N TRP A 151 -20.92 24.54 3.50
CA TRP A 151 -19.86 23.60 3.82
C TRP A 151 -19.56 23.49 5.31
N SER A 152 -19.75 24.56 6.09
CA SER A 152 -19.57 24.52 7.54
C SER A 152 -20.54 23.53 8.22
N ALA A 153 -21.78 23.47 7.74
CA ALA A 153 -22.80 22.53 8.23
C ALA A 153 -22.65 21.13 7.61
N THR A 154 -22.24 21.04 6.36
CA THR A 154 -22.16 19.77 5.63
C THR A 154 -20.90 18.97 6.00
N ARG A 155 -19.76 19.62 6.26
CA ARG A 155 -18.47 18.97 6.59
C ARG A 155 -18.56 17.94 7.73
N PRO A 156 -19.08 18.27 8.93
CA PRO A 156 -19.17 17.26 9.99
C PRO A 156 -20.11 16.10 9.64
N ASN A 157 -21.17 16.36 8.87
CA ASN A 157 -22.09 15.31 8.42
C ASN A 157 -21.48 14.40 7.35
N TRP A 158 -20.62 14.96 6.49
CA TRP A 158 -19.80 14.20 5.55
C TRP A 158 -18.87 13.24 6.28
N VAL A 159 -18.14 13.71 7.30
CA VAL A 159 -17.26 12.85 8.11
C VAL A 159 -18.02 11.72 8.79
N LEU A 160 -19.17 12.01 9.42
CA LEU A 160 -20.03 10.98 10.03
C LEU A 160 -20.54 9.95 9.00
N PHE A 161 -20.87 10.41 7.79
CA PHE A 161 -21.31 9.52 6.72
C PHE A 161 -20.20 8.60 6.22
N VAL A 162 -19.00 9.14 6.01
CA VAL A 162 -17.82 8.34 5.64
C VAL A 162 -17.49 7.34 6.73
N GLN A 163 -17.58 7.73 8.01
CA GLN A 163 -17.35 6.83 9.15
C GLN A 163 -18.35 5.66 9.18
N GLU A 164 -19.66 5.94 9.07
CA GLU A 164 -20.69 4.90 9.09
C GLU A 164 -20.58 3.97 7.87
N LEU A 165 -20.29 4.51 6.68
CA LEU A 165 -20.13 3.72 5.47
C LEU A 165 -18.87 2.84 5.51
N SER A 166 -17.75 3.41 5.95
CA SER A 166 -16.48 2.69 6.15
C SER A 166 -16.67 1.48 7.06
N ALA A 167 -17.26 1.68 8.24
CA ALA A 167 -17.53 0.59 9.18
C ALA A 167 -18.42 -0.50 8.58
N SER A 168 -19.47 -0.11 7.84
CA SER A 168 -20.37 -1.04 7.16
C SER A 168 -19.68 -1.88 6.08
N LEU A 169 -18.80 -1.27 5.28
CA LEU A 169 -18.07 -1.93 4.20
C LEU A 169 -16.93 -2.81 4.73
N HIS A 170 -16.12 -2.31 5.67
CA HIS A 170 -15.01 -3.06 6.26
C HIS A 170 -15.49 -4.29 7.03
N ALA A 171 -16.67 -4.23 7.67
CA ALA A 171 -17.30 -5.41 8.28
C ALA A 171 -17.63 -6.53 7.26
N GLN A 172 -17.66 -6.20 5.97
CA GLN A 172 -17.88 -7.14 4.86
C GLN A 172 -16.59 -7.38 4.04
N ASN A 173 -15.42 -6.95 4.54
CA ASN A 173 -14.14 -6.97 3.83
C ASN A 173 -14.18 -6.22 2.48
N LYS A 174 -14.91 -5.08 2.42
CA LYS A 174 -15.06 -4.24 1.22
C LYS A 174 -14.35 -2.90 1.38
N LEU A 175 -13.83 -2.36 0.28
CA LEU A 175 -13.07 -1.11 0.25
C LEU A 175 -13.99 0.12 0.15
N LEU A 176 -13.55 1.23 0.74
CA LEU A 176 -14.13 2.56 0.53
C LEU A 176 -13.11 3.48 -0.14
N SER A 177 -13.44 3.93 -1.34
CA SER A 177 -12.74 5.00 -2.05
C SER A 177 -13.54 6.29 -2.02
N ILE A 178 -12.86 7.42 -1.98
CA ILE A 178 -13.45 8.75 -2.12
C ILE A 178 -12.76 9.48 -3.28
N THR A 179 -13.55 10.00 -4.21
CA THR A 179 -13.12 10.95 -5.24
C THR A 179 -13.47 12.37 -4.81
N THR A 180 -12.49 13.28 -4.82
CA THR A 180 -12.70 14.68 -4.42
C THR A 180 -11.96 15.65 -5.34
N PRO A 181 -12.44 16.91 -5.46
CA PRO A 181 -11.62 18.02 -5.93
C PRO A 181 -10.36 18.23 -5.07
N VAL A 182 -9.46 19.09 -5.52
CA VAL A 182 -8.21 19.41 -4.80
C VAL A 182 -8.43 20.11 -3.46
N LEU A 183 -7.67 19.72 -2.45
CA LEU A 183 -7.52 20.50 -1.21
C LEU A 183 -6.07 20.98 -1.09
N PHE A 184 -5.89 22.01 -0.28
CA PHE A 184 -4.59 22.60 0.05
C PHE A 184 -4.46 22.73 1.56
N ASP A 185 -3.22 22.85 2.02
CA ASP A 185 -2.93 23.03 3.44
C ASP A 185 -3.64 24.27 3.99
N PRO A 186 -4.55 24.13 4.98
CA PRO A 186 -5.30 25.25 5.54
C PRO A 186 -4.40 26.36 6.09
N THR A 187 -3.18 26.05 6.53
CA THR A 187 -2.22 27.03 7.07
C THR A 187 -1.72 28.02 6.01
N THR A 188 -1.78 27.65 4.73
CA THR A 188 -1.39 28.52 3.62
C THR A 188 -2.44 29.60 3.31
N GLY A 189 -3.66 29.46 3.84
CA GLY A 189 -4.80 30.32 3.50
C GLY A 189 -5.32 30.12 2.07
N LYS A 190 -4.77 29.20 1.29
CA LYS A 190 -5.22 28.91 -0.06
C LYS A 190 -6.57 28.21 -0.04
N LYS A 191 -7.50 28.69 -0.87
CA LYS A 191 -8.84 28.13 -0.97
C LYS A 191 -8.79 26.80 -1.71
N GLY A 192 -9.21 25.73 -1.03
CA GLY A 192 -9.52 24.42 -1.61
C GLY A 192 -10.91 23.95 -1.18
N TYR A 193 -11.28 22.72 -1.52
CA TYR A 193 -12.61 22.16 -1.20
C TYR A 193 -12.67 21.57 0.22
N TYR A 194 -12.45 22.42 1.23
CA TYR A 194 -12.27 22.02 2.64
C TYR A 194 -13.44 21.22 3.26
N LEU A 195 -14.59 21.17 2.58
CA LEU A 195 -15.71 20.30 2.93
C LEU A 195 -15.31 18.83 3.08
N PHE A 196 -14.43 18.32 2.21
CA PHE A 196 -14.13 16.89 2.14
C PHE A 196 -13.25 16.37 3.28
N ASP A 197 -12.64 17.28 4.06
CA ASP A 197 -11.92 17.02 5.32
C ASP A 197 -11.01 15.77 5.29
N TRP A 198 -10.01 15.80 4.39
CA TRP A 198 -9.08 14.68 4.18
C TRP A 198 -8.45 14.15 5.47
N ALA A 199 -8.11 15.05 6.40
CA ALA A 199 -7.53 14.66 7.69
C ALA A 199 -8.51 13.85 8.55
N ALA A 200 -9.78 14.27 8.62
CA ALA A 200 -10.79 13.56 9.41
C ALA A 200 -11.17 12.20 8.83
N ILE A 201 -11.21 12.06 7.49
CA ILE A 201 -11.61 10.81 6.82
C ILE A 201 -10.46 9.81 6.58
N SER A 202 -9.21 10.27 6.67
CA SER A 202 -7.99 9.46 6.47
C SER A 202 -7.99 8.06 7.12
N PRO A 203 -8.39 7.89 8.40
CA PRO A 203 -8.41 6.56 9.03
C PRO A 203 -9.55 5.65 8.53
N MET A 204 -10.55 6.20 7.83
CA MET A 204 -11.78 5.48 7.45
C MET A 204 -11.76 4.99 6.00
N ILE A 205 -10.91 5.58 5.15
CA ILE A 205 -10.91 5.31 3.70
C ILE A 205 -9.71 4.46 3.28
N ASP A 206 -9.87 3.70 2.21
CA ASP A 206 -8.82 2.89 1.60
C ASP A 206 -8.12 3.59 0.44
N ARG A 207 -8.83 4.53 -0.20
CA ARG A 207 -8.35 5.28 -1.37
C ARG A 207 -8.86 6.72 -1.33
N LEU A 208 -8.00 7.66 -1.69
CA LEU A 208 -8.34 9.02 -2.07
C LEU A 208 -7.95 9.24 -3.54
N ARG A 209 -8.92 9.55 -4.39
CA ARG A 209 -8.73 9.93 -5.79
C ARG A 209 -8.93 11.43 -5.93
N ILE A 210 -7.86 12.16 -6.23
CA ILE A 210 -7.89 13.62 -6.31
C ILE A 210 -8.11 14.03 -7.76
N MET A 211 -9.18 14.78 -8.04
CA MET A 211 -9.47 15.33 -9.37
C MET A 211 -8.52 16.50 -9.68
N THR A 212 -7.26 16.18 -9.97
CA THR A 212 -6.21 17.14 -10.35
C THR A 212 -6.30 17.54 -11.82
N TYR A 213 -7.51 17.83 -12.26
CA TYR A 213 -7.87 18.37 -13.58
C TYR A 213 -9.00 19.39 -13.43
N ASP A 214 -9.43 19.98 -14.54
CA ASP A 214 -10.42 21.06 -14.57
C ASP A 214 -10.04 22.31 -13.75
N TYR A 215 -8.75 22.63 -13.74
CA TYR A 215 -8.23 23.91 -13.26
C TYR A 215 -8.79 25.09 -14.08
N SER A 216 -8.77 24.94 -15.41
CA SER A 216 -9.33 25.93 -16.35
C SER A 216 -10.60 25.38 -16.99
N THR A 217 -11.76 25.90 -16.57
CA THR A 217 -13.09 25.50 -17.10
C THR A 217 -13.83 26.63 -17.80
N GLY A 218 -13.74 27.85 -17.27
CA GLY A 218 -14.35 29.06 -17.86
C GLY A 218 -13.37 29.89 -18.69
N SER A 219 -12.16 30.09 -18.19
CA SER A 219 -11.11 30.84 -18.89
C SER A 219 -10.15 29.91 -19.60
N GLN A 220 -9.51 30.39 -20.67
CA GLN A 220 -8.48 29.64 -21.39
C GLN A 220 -7.29 29.36 -20.46
N GLY A 221 -6.84 28.11 -20.43
CA GLY A 221 -5.64 27.76 -19.69
C GLY A 221 -5.38 26.26 -19.62
N PRO A 222 -4.29 25.88 -18.91
CA PRO A 222 -3.96 24.49 -18.64
C PRO A 222 -5.09 23.76 -17.87
N ILE A 223 -5.21 22.46 -18.11
CA ILE A 223 -6.24 21.58 -17.54
C ILE A 223 -5.94 21.23 -16.08
N GLY A 224 -4.67 21.02 -15.73
CA GLY A 224 -4.22 20.75 -14.37
C GLY A 224 -2.73 21.03 -14.21
N PRO A 225 -2.31 22.30 -14.04
CA PRO A 225 -0.90 22.69 -13.92
C PRO A 225 -0.13 21.87 -12.91
N ILE A 226 1.06 21.37 -13.26
CA ILE A 226 1.81 20.47 -12.38
C ILE A 226 2.15 21.06 -11.01
N ALA A 227 2.40 22.37 -10.90
CA ALA A 227 2.65 23.02 -9.61
C ALA A 227 1.41 23.01 -8.70
N TRP A 228 0.22 23.18 -9.28
CA TRP A 228 -1.06 23.12 -8.56
C TRP A 228 -1.37 21.67 -8.12
N VAL A 229 -1.03 20.69 -8.96
CA VAL A 229 -1.09 19.26 -8.61
C VAL A 229 -0.14 18.95 -7.44
N ASP A 230 1.14 19.30 -7.56
CA ASP A 230 2.19 19.06 -6.55
C ASP A 230 1.82 19.65 -5.18
N GLU A 231 1.26 20.85 -5.16
CA GLU A 231 0.82 21.50 -3.92
C GLU A 231 -0.36 20.77 -3.26
N SER A 232 -1.33 20.30 -4.04
CA SER A 232 -2.43 19.50 -3.50
C SER A 232 -1.94 18.15 -2.97
N VAL A 233 -1.01 17.51 -3.69
CA VAL A 233 -0.38 16.24 -3.26
C VAL A 233 0.39 16.42 -1.97
N LYS A 234 1.17 17.50 -1.82
CA LYS A 234 1.91 17.81 -0.57
C LYS A 234 0.99 17.87 0.64
N TYR A 235 -0.19 18.48 0.49
CA TYR A 235 -1.18 18.47 1.56
C TYR A 235 -1.77 17.08 1.77
N ALA A 236 -2.16 16.39 0.70
CA ALA A 236 -2.75 15.06 0.80
C ALA A 236 -1.83 14.09 1.57
N VAL A 237 -0.53 14.04 1.25
CA VAL A 237 0.43 13.15 1.91
C VAL A 237 0.76 13.54 3.35
N SER A 238 0.45 14.78 3.78
CA SER A 238 0.66 15.19 5.17
C SER A 238 -0.46 14.71 6.10
N VAL A 239 -1.62 14.35 5.54
CA VAL A 239 -2.81 13.95 6.32
C VAL A 239 -3.32 12.54 5.98
N ILE A 240 -2.94 11.97 4.83
CA ILE A 240 -3.30 10.63 4.36
C ILE A 240 -2.03 9.86 4.01
N ALA A 241 -2.00 8.56 4.36
CA ALA A 241 -0.91 7.67 3.95
C ALA A 241 -0.75 7.69 2.42
N ALA A 242 0.47 7.97 1.94
CA ALA A 242 0.72 8.25 0.53
C ALA A 242 0.21 7.18 -0.44
N SER A 243 0.38 5.90 -0.09
CA SER A 243 -0.12 4.78 -0.89
C SER A 243 -1.65 4.77 -1.10
N LYS A 244 -2.44 5.43 -0.24
CA LYS A 244 -3.89 5.56 -0.45
C LYS A 244 -4.24 6.61 -1.52
N ILE A 245 -3.29 7.43 -1.95
CA ILE A 245 -3.55 8.63 -2.77
C ILE A 245 -3.32 8.33 -4.25
N TYR A 246 -4.28 8.74 -5.09
CA TYR A 246 -4.25 8.63 -6.54
C TYR A 246 -4.54 10.00 -7.14
N ILE A 247 -3.68 10.46 -8.05
CA ILE A 247 -3.86 11.76 -8.71
C ILE A 247 -4.53 11.63 -10.08
N GLY A 248 -5.53 12.46 -10.32
CA GLY A 248 -6.32 12.49 -11.54
C GLY A 248 -5.55 13.00 -12.75
N VAL A 249 -5.65 12.25 -13.84
CA VAL A 249 -5.11 12.62 -15.15
C VAL A 249 -6.27 12.65 -16.15
N PRO A 250 -6.49 13.73 -16.91
CA PRO A 250 -7.51 13.81 -17.93
C PRO A 250 -7.05 13.13 -19.23
N GLY A 251 -7.89 12.23 -19.74
CA GLY A 251 -7.86 11.69 -21.09
C GLY A 251 -8.51 12.61 -22.12
N TYR A 252 -8.70 13.89 -21.80
CA TYR A 252 -9.30 14.88 -22.69
C TYR A 252 -8.48 16.18 -22.69
N GLY A 253 -8.75 17.03 -23.68
CA GLY A 253 -8.32 18.41 -23.72
C GLY A 253 -9.51 19.37 -23.86
N ARG A 254 -9.24 20.65 -23.71
CA ARG A 254 -10.22 21.73 -23.88
C ARG A 254 -9.76 22.72 -24.94
N ASP A 255 -10.71 23.27 -25.68
CA ASP A 255 -10.46 24.15 -26.82
C ASP A 255 -11.35 25.40 -26.77
N TRP A 256 -10.71 26.54 -26.51
CA TRP A 256 -11.35 27.83 -26.26
C TRP A 256 -11.36 28.71 -27.50
N VAL A 257 -12.42 29.51 -27.65
CA VAL A 257 -12.43 30.65 -28.55
C VAL A 257 -11.74 31.82 -27.85
N THR A 258 -10.68 32.34 -28.47
CA THR A 258 -9.84 33.41 -27.90
C THR A 258 -10.00 34.74 -28.64
N LYS A 259 -10.43 34.69 -29.90
CA LYS A 259 -10.77 35.86 -30.72
C LYS A 259 -11.79 35.48 -31.77
N VAL A 260 -12.71 36.38 -32.09
CA VAL A 260 -13.64 36.25 -33.22
C VAL A 260 -13.52 37.49 -34.10
N GLU A 261 -13.39 37.27 -35.41
CA GLU A 261 -13.30 38.32 -36.43
C GLU A 261 -14.45 38.13 -37.43
N GLY A 262 -15.23 39.19 -37.70
CA GLY A 262 -16.42 39.12 -38.55
C GLY A 262 -17.70 38.78 -37.78
N VAL A 263 -18.77 38.48 -38.53
CA VAL A 263 -20.10 38.15 -37.97
C VAL A 263 -20.34 36.66 -38.11
N CYS A 264 -20.48 35.95 -36.99
CA CYS A 264 -20.72 34.51 -37.05
C CYS A 264 -22.16 34.20 -37.48
N PRO A 265 -22.37 33.08 -38.22
CA PRO A 265 -23.70 32.60 -38.52
C PRO A 265 -24.56 32.43 -37.27
N SER A 266 -25.86 32.67 -37.40
CA SER A 266 -26.80 32.68 -36.27
C SER A 266 -26.74 31.40 -35.43
N GLN A 267 -26.60 30.24 -36.08
CA GLN A 267 -26.48 28.93 -35.44
C GLN A 267 -25.20 28.76 -34.59
N TYR A 268 -24.17 29.56 -34.84
CA TYR A 268 -22.88 29.48 -34.13
C TYR A 268 -22.63 30.65 -33.17
N SER A 269 -23.39 31.75 -33.29
CA SER A 269 -23.20 33.00 -32.55
C SER A 269 -23.02 32.83 -31.02
N LYS A 270 -23.70 31.86 -30.40
CA LYS A 270 -23.58 31.57 -28.95
C LYS A 270 -22.37 30.69 -28.60
N ALA A 271 -22.03 29.72 -29.45
CA ALA A 271 -20.95 28.76 -29.20
C ALA A 271 -19.58 29.30 -29.60
N ILE A 272 -19.54 30.25 -30.55
CA ILE A 272 -18.33 30.83 -31.11
C ILE A 272 -18.22 32.29 -30.65
N ALA A 273 -17.91 32.44 -29.36
CA ALA A 273 -17.68 33.73 -28.72
C ALA A 273 -16.57 33.60 -27.67
N VAL A 274 -15.83 34.68 -27.43
CA VAL A 274 -14.88 34.72 -26.30
C VAL A 274 -15.66 34.61 -24.99
N GLY A 275 -15.23 33.72 -24.11
CA GLY A 275 -15.95 33.41 -22.86
C GLY A 275 -17.06 32.35 -23.01
N ALA A 276 -17.31 31.84 -24.21
CA ALA A 276 -18.16 30.66 -24.38
C ALA A 276 -17.51 29.42 -23.73
N LYS A 277 -18.34 28.45 -23.33
CA LYS A 277 -17.87 27.18 -22.77
C LYS A 277 -16.88 26.51 -23.76
N PRO A 278 -15.69 26.11 -23.31
CA PRO A 278 -14.72 25.47 -24.21
C PRO A 278 -15.27 24.15 -24.75
N ALA A 279 -14.91 23.85 -26.00
CA ALA A 279 -15.13 22.52 -26.54
C ALA A 279 -14.22 21.52 -25.81
N VAL A 280 -14.67 20.27 -25.69
CA VAL A 280 -13.87 19.16 -25.14
C VAL A 280 -13.52 18.25 -26.29
N PHE A 281 -12.27 17.80 -26.36
CA PHE A 281 -11.80 16.82 -27.34
C PHE A 281 -11.10 15.67 -26.63
N VAL A 282 -11.14 14.49 -27.23
CA VAL A 282 -10.47 13.29 -26.71
C VAL A 282 -8.96 13.48 -26.87
N GLN A 283 -8.17 13.19 -25.83
CA GLN A 283 -6.74 13.52 -25.80
C GLN A 283 -5.98 12.87 -26.97
N ARG A 284 -6.29 11.62 -27.33
CA ARG A 284 -5.63 10.94 -28.47
C ARG A 284 -5.87 11.58 -29.83
N ASP A 285 -6.92 12.39 -29.96
CA ASP A 285 -7.24 13.07 -31.21
C ASP A 285 -6.51 14.42 -31.33
N ALA A 286 -5.75 14.85 -30.31
CA ALA A 286 -5.09 16.16 -30.25
C ALA A 286 -4.14 16.39 -31.43
N ILE A 287 -3.34 15.38 -31.79
CA ILE A 287 -2.37 15.47 -32.89
C ILE A 287 -3.09 15.59 -34.23
N THR A 288 -4.13 14.79 -34.46
CA THR A 288 -4.97 14.88 -35.66
C THR A 288 -5.67 16.23 -35.75
N LEU A 289 -6.21 16.73 -34.63
CA LEU A 289 -6.84 18.05 -34.57
C LEU A 289 -5.84 19.15 -34.95
N ALA A 290 -4.61 19.12 -34.43
CA ALA A 290 -3.57 20.08 -34.77
C ALA A 290 -3.16 19.97 -36.26
N ALA A 291 -2.98 18.75 -36.78
CA ALA A 291 -2.62 18.49 -38.17
C ALA A 291 -3.68 18.99 -39.16
N ASN A 292 -4.97 18.85 -38.83
CA ASN A 292 -6.09 19.34 -39.65
C ASN A 292 -6.03 20.86 -39.88
N TYR A 293 -5.39 21.60 -38.97
CA TYR A 293 -5.18 23.05 -39.09
C TYR A 293 -3.71 23.43 -39.35
N ARG A 294 -2.86 22.46 -39.73
CA ARG A 294 -1.45 22.66 -40.07
C ARG A 294 -0.68 23.38 -38.96
N THR A 295 -0.98 23.04 -37.71
CA THR A 295 -0.29 23.56 -36.52
C THR A 295 0.39 22.41 -35.78
N VAL A 296 1.44 22.72 -35.03
CA VAL A 296 2.22 21.75 -34.26
C VAL A 296 2.03 22.05 -32.78
N PRO A 297 1.58 21.08 -31.96
CA PRO A 297 1.51 21.26 -30.51
C PRO A 297 2.88 21.56 -29.91
N THR A 298 2.91 22.52 -28.99
CA THR A 298 4.10 22.84 -28.20
C THR A 298 3.88 22.45 -26.74
N PHE A 299 4.91 21.91 -26.11
CA PHE A 299 4.89 21.58 -24.69
C PHE A 299 5.27 22.81 -23.85
N ASN A 300 4.43 23.14 -22.88
CA ASN A 300 4.69 24.17 -21.90
C ASN A 300 5.24 23.53 -20.62
N ALA A 301 6.55 23.68 -20.38
CA ALA A 301 7.22 23.11 -19.22
C ALA A 301 6.76 23.69 -17.87
N THR A 302 6.31 24.94 -17.84
CA THR A 302 5.79 25.57 -16.60
C THR A 302 4.53 24.88 -16.09
N TYR A 303 3.63 24.49 -17.01
CA TYR A 303 2.38 23.81 -16.65
C TYR A 303 2.46 22.29 -16.79
N SER A 304 3.49 21.78 -17.46
CA SER A 304 3.62 20.39 -17.90
C SER A 304 2.42 19.95 -18.73
N GLU A 305 2.09 20.74 -19.76
CA GLU A 305 0.95 20.51 -20.67
C GLU A 305 1.24 20.94 -22.10
N ALA A 306 0.58 20.32 -23.06
CA ALA A 306 0.68 20.65 -24.47
C ALA A 306 -0.42 21.62 -24.91
N THR A 307 -0.10 22.47 -25.87
CA THR A 307 -1.02 23.49 -26.37
C THR A 307 -0.74 23.82 -27.83
N PHE A 308 -1.78 24.23 -28.56
CA PHE A 308 -1.65 24.78 -29.90
C PHE A 308 -2.76 25.80 -30.16
N SER A 309 -2.49 26.71 -31.11
CA SER A 309 -3.48 27.67 -31.61
C SER A 309 -3.78 27.38 -33.07
N TYR A 310 -5.03 27.62 -33.46
CA TYR A 310 -5.45 27.55 -34.86
C TYR A 310 -6.60 28.53 -35.15
N LYS A 311 -6.93 28.71 -36.44
CA LYS A 311 -8.07 29.51 -36.87
C LYS A 311 -9.10 28.62 -37.56
N LYS A 312 -10.38 28.83 -37.25
CA LYS A 312 -11.49 28.14 -37.91
C LYS A 312 -12.47 29.16 -38.49
N VAL A 313 -12.78 29.01 -39.76
CA VAL A 313 -13.75 29.84 -40.48
C VAL A 313 -15.14 29.21 -40.37
N TYR A 314 -16.15 30.04 -40.12
CA TYR A 314 -17.56 29.66 -40.10
C TYR A 314 -18.30 30.52 -41.11
N GLU A 315 -19.00 29.86 -42.04
CA GLU A 315 -19.80 30.49 -43.09
C GLU A 315 -21.26 30.04 -42.95
N GLY A 316 -22.19 30.92 -43.29
CA GLY A 316 -23.62 30.66 -43.14
C GLY A 316 -24.43 31.95 -43.22
N VAL A 317 -25.59 31.99 -42.55
CA VAL A 317 -26.48 33.15 -42.60
C VAL A 317 -26.79 33.75 -41.22
N SER A 318 -27.06 35.05 -41.20
CA SER A 318 -27.61 35.75 -40.04
C SER A 318 -29.07 35.35 -39.79
N ALA A 319 -29.65 35.80 -38.68
CA ALA A 319 -31.08 35.60 -38.41
C ALA A 319 -32.00 36.23 -39.47
N ALA A 320 -31.50 37.25 -40.20
CA ALA A 320 -32.20 37.90 -41.30
C ALA A 320 -31.95 37.24 -42.67
N GLY A 321 -31.26 36.09 -42.72
CA GLY A 321 -30.95 35.38 -43.96
C GLY A 321 -29.76 35.95 -44.76
N LEU A 322 -29.04 36.94 -44.23
CA LEU A 322 -27.89 37.55 -44.91
C LEU A 322 -26.65 36.66 -44.79
N ALA A 323 -25.85 36.56 -45.85
CA ALA A 323 -24.59 35.84 -45.81
C ALA A 323 -23.66 36.41 -44.73
N THR A 324 -23.07 35.52 -43.93
CA THR A 324 -22.19 35.85 -42.80
C THR A 324 -20.95 34.97 -42.83
N LYS A 325 -19.85 35.55 -42.36
CA LYS A 325 -18.56 34.86 -42.23
C LYS A 325 -17.86 35.38 -40.99
N CYS A 326 -17.40 34.46 -40.15
CA CYS A 326 -16.48 34.79 -39.08
C CYS A 326 -15.29 33.83 -39.04
N THR A 327 -14.19 34.30 -38.49
CA THR A 327 -13.01 33.51 -38.17
C THR A 327 -12.81 33.50 -36.68
N ALA A 328 -12.81 32.32 -36.06
CA ALA A 328 -12.48 32.15 -34.67
C ALA A 328 -11.02 31.74 -34.52
N THR A 329 -10.23 32.49 -33.76
CA THR A 329 -8.97 31.98 -33.21
C THR A 329 -9.28 31.10 -32.03
N ARG A 330 -8.68 29.91 -32.02
CA ARG A 330 -8.90 28.88 -31.02
C ARG A 330 -7.60 28.46 -30.38
N ARG A 331 -7.65 28.08 -29.10
CA ARG A 331 -6.52 27.58 -28.32
C ARG A 331 -6.91 26.30 -27.63
N ALA A 332 -6.18 25.23 -27.93
CA ALA A 332 -6.32 23.94 -27.25
C ALA A 332 -5.28 23.79 -26.13
N TRP A 333 -5.69 23.14 -25.03
CA TRP A 333 -4.81 22.63 -23.98
C TRP A 333 -5.16 21.17 -23.69
N TYR A 334 -4.13 20.34 -23.52
CA TYR A 334 -4.26 18.93 -23.19
C TYR A 334 -2.96 18.40 -22.55
N GLN A 335 -3.02 17.19 -22.00
CA GLN A 335 -1.86 16.51 -21.43
C GLN A 335 -1.33 15.48 -22.44
N ASN A 336 -0.05 15.59 -22.82
CA ASN A 336 0.60 14.65 -23.74
C ASN A 336 1.43 13.60 -22.98
N ALA A 337 2.21 12.78 -23.68
CA ALA A 337 3.06 11.77 -23.05
C ALA A 337 4.00 12.35 -21.96
N GLN A 338 4.65 13.50 -22.21
CA GLN A 338 5.48 14.16 -21.20
C GLN A 338 4.68 14.60 -19.97
N SER A 339 3.46 15.13 -20.17
CA SER A 339 2.56 15.46 -19.06
C SER A 339 2.23 14.25 -18.19
N TYR A 340 2.04 13.08 -18.80
CA TYR A 340 1.77 11.82 -18.10
C TYR A 340 3.03 11.32 -17.39
N THR A 341 4.22 11.41 -18.00
CA THR A 341 5.51 11.13 -17.35
C THR A 341 5.68 11.96 -16.08
N ASP A 342 5.47 13.27 -16.15
CA ASP A 342 5.67 14.18 -15.02
C ASP A 342 4.72 13.85 -13.85
N ARG A 343 3.49 13.43 -14.15
CA ARG A 343 2.50 13.02 -13.13
C ARG A 343 2.80 11.62 -12.58
N ALA A 344 3.22 10.68 -13.41
CA ALA A 344 3.71 9.38 -12.95
C ALA A 344 4.95 9.54 -12.04
N ASN A 345 5.83 10.51 -12.33
CA ASN A 345 6.97 10.82 -11.46
C ASN A 345 6.56 11.36 -10.08
N LEU A 346 5.37 11.94 -9.92
CA LEU A 346 4.83 12.27 -8.60
C LEU A 346 4.54 11.00 -7.78
N VAL A 347 4.16 9.89 -8.42
CA VAL A 347 4.00 8.58 -7.76
C VAL A 347 5.33 8.14 -7.17
N ALA A 348 6.42 8.25 -7.93
CA ALA A 348 7.77 7.94 -7.44
C ALA A 348 8.20 8.88 -6.31
N LYS A 349 8.04 10.20 -6.52
CA LYS A 349 8.46 11.26 -5.59
C LYS A 349 7.77 11.18 -4.24
N TYR A 350 6.46 10.97 -4.24
CA TYR A 350 5.63 11.00 -3.04
C TYR A 350 5.21 9.62 -2.54
N ARG A 351 5.56 8.55 -3.27
CA ARG A 351 5.14 7.17 -2.99
C ARG A 351 3.63 7.01 -2.99
N LEU A 352 2.98 7.60 -3.99
CA LEU A 352 1.54 7.55 -4.14
C LEU A 352 1.06 6.11 -4.47
N GLY A 353 -0.23 5.87 -4.29
CA GLY A 353 -0.90 4.65 -4.77
C GLY A 353 -0.87 4.56 -6.30
N GLY A 354 -0.97 5.71 -6.97
CA GLY A 354 -0.83 5.78 -8.41
C GLY A 354 -1.38 7.06 -9.03
N ILE A 355 -1.71 6.96 -10.32
CA ILE A 355 -2.46 7.96 -11.08
C ILE A 355 -3.81 7.34 -11.51
N THR A 356 -4.85 8.16 -11.60
CA THR A 356 -6.20 7.73 -12.01
C THR A 356 -6.65 8.47 -13.26
N LEU A 357 -6.99 7.73 -14.31
CA LEU A 357 -7.30 8.29 -15.62
C LEU A 357 -8.81 8.54 -15.82
N TRP A 358 -9.18 9.81 -16.03
CA TRP A 358 -10.51 10.23 -16.44
C TRP A 358 -10.56 10.52 -17.95
N THR A 359 -11.04 9.61 -18.81
CA THR A 359 -11.43 8.22 -18.53
C THR A 359 -10.59 7.28 -19.38
N LEU A 360 -10.57 5.99 -19.00
CA LEU A 360 -9.81 4.98 -19.73
C LEU A 360 -10.24 4.93 -21.20
N GLY A 361 -9.25 4.73 -22.07
CA GLY A 361 -9.45 4.62 -23.49
C GLY A 361 -9.70 5.95 -24.19
N MET A 362 -9.34 7.10 -23.60
CA MET A 362 -9.34 8.40 -24.27
C MET A 362 -7.92 8.97 -24.50
N GLN A 363 -6.95 8.46 -23.76
CA GLN A 363 -5.54 8.78 -23.89
C GLN A 363 -4.90 8.15 -25.13
N ASP A 364 -3.82 8.75 -25.61
CA ASP A 364 -2.95 8.19 -26.66
C ASP A 364 -2.05 7.07 -26.10
N THR A 365 -1.50 6.28 -27.03
CA THR A 365 -0.63 5.14 -26.70
C THR A 365 0.67 5.58 -26.04
N ASP A 366 1.26 6.70 -26.51
CA ASP A 366 2.54 7.20 -26.01
C ASP A 366 2.43 7.65 -24.54
N ALA A 367 1.29 8.21 -24.13
CA ALA A 367 1.02 8.59 -22.75
C ALA A 367 0.96 7.38 -21.82
N ILE A 368 0.38 6.26 -22.26
CA ILE A 368 0.41 5.02 -21.49
C ILE A 368 1.82 4.42 -21.45
N GLN A 369 2.55 4.46 -22.57
CA GLN A 369 3.93 3.99 -22.61
C GLN A 369 4.87 4.82 -21.72
N ALA A 370 4.62 6.12 -21.61
CA ALA A 370 5.30 7.01 -20.67
C ALA A 370 5.06 6.59 -19.21
N VAL A 371 3.81 6.33 -18.83
CA VAL A 371 3.46 5.80 -17.50
C VAL A 371 4.13 4.45 -17.27
N ARG A 372 4.12 3.56 -18.27
CA ARG A 372 4.78 2.25 -18.23
C ARG A 372 6.26 2.35 -17.93
N THR A 373 6.94 3.28 -18.60
CA THR A 373 8.38 3.49 -18.44
C THR A 373 8.71 3.92 -17.01
N VAL A 374 7.94 4.85 -16.45
CA VAL A 374 8.10 5.25 -15.05
C VAL A 374 7.79 4.09 -14.10
N ALA A 375 6.71 3.36 -14.36
CA ALA A 375 6.28 2.21 -13.55
C ALA A 375 7.31 1.08 -13.50
N THR A 376 7.97 0.77 -14.62
CA THR A 376 9.09 -0.16 -14.70
C THR A 376 10.32 0.38 -13.97
N GLY A 377 10.60 1.68 -14.09
CA GLY A 377 11.73 2.32 -13.43
C GLY A 377 11.65 2.34 -11.89
N ILE A 378 10.45 2.23 -11.33
CA ILE A 378 10.23 2.18 -9.87
C ILE A 378 9.92 0.78 -9.32
N ALA A 379 9.96 -0.26 -10.17
CA ALA A 379 9.74 -1.64 -9.76
C ALA A 379 11.06 -2.38 -9.47
N PRO A 380 11.08 -3.35 -8.54
CA PRO A 380 10.05 -3.72 -7.56
C PRO A 380 10.20 -2.97 -6.22
N ALA A 381 9.13 -2.86 -5.43
CA ALA A 381 9.11 -2.07 -4.19
C ALA A 381 9.98 -2.70 -3.08
N PRO A 382 10.84 -1.93 -2.36
CA PRO A 382 11.56 -2.46 -1.21
C PRO A 382 10.61 -2.77 -0.05
N ILE A 383 10.86 -3.87 0.65
CA ILE A 383 10.18 -4.23 1.90
C ILE A 383 11.08 -3.83 3.07
N LEU A 384 10.61 -2.90 3.90
CA LEU A 384 11.13 -2.68 5.24
C LEU A 384 10.66 -3.82 6.14
N ASN A 385 11.56 -4.36 6.93
CA ASN A 385 11.21 -5.39 7.89
C ASN A 385 11.82 -5.11 9.26
N SER A 386 11.22 -5.68 10.31
CA SER A 386 11.86 -5.83 11.61
C SER A 386 11.54 -7.20 12.20
N LEU A 387 12.49 -7.71 12.97
CA LEU A 387 12.35 -8.93 13.75
C LEU A 387 12.57 -8.56 15.22
N THR A 388 11.66 -8.99 16.09
CA THR A 388 11.79 -8.87 17.55
C THR A 388 11.50 -10.20 18.22
N LEU A 389 12.11 -10.39 19.39
CA LEU A 389 11.91 -11.55 20.26
C LEU A 389 11.51 -11.02 21.64
N ASP A 390 10.58 -11.68 22.31
CA ASP A 390 10.19 -11.32 23.69
C ASP A 390 11.31 -11.56 24.71
N LYS A 391 12.25 -12.45 24.38
CA LYS A 391 13.47 -12.73 25.16
C LYS A 391 14.63 -13.16 24.25
N SER A 392 15.85 -12.82 24.66
CA SER A 392 17.10 -13.26 24.04
C SER A 392 17.73 -14.47 24.74
N GLU A 393 17.19 -14.85 25.90
CA GLU A 393 17.62 -16.02 26.66
C GLU A 393 16.40 -16.82 27.12
N MET A 394 16.52 -18.15 27.13
CA MET A 394 15.45 -19.06 27.54
C MET A 394 16.01 -20.36 28.11
N PHE A 395 15.22 -21.06 28.93
CA PHE A 395 15.55 -22.43 29.31
C PHE A 395 15.10 -23.44 28.23
N TYR A 396 15.79 -24.57 28.15
CA TYR A 396 15.41 -25.68 27.29
C TYR A 396 13.95 -26.10 27.53
N GLY A 397 13.19 -26.22 26.44
CA GLY A 397 11.77 -26.58 26.47
C GLY A 397 10.82 -25.42 26.80
N GLU A 398 11.32 -24.22 27.10
CA GLU A 398 10.49 -23.03 27.10
C GLU A 398 10.13 -22.60 25.68
N SER A 399 9.09 -21.78 25.54
CA SER A 399 8.79 -21.08 24.29
C SER A 399 9.24 -19.63 24.36
N LEU A 400 9.76 -19.09 23.27
CA LEU A 400 9.90 -17.65 23.02
C LEU A 400 8.84 -17.22 22.01
N ASN A 401 8.45 -15.94 22.03
CA ASN A 401 7.61 -15.37 21.00
C ASN A 401 8.46 -14.54 20.02
N LEU A 402 8.37 -14.91 18.75
CA LEU A 402 8.94 -14.17 17.65
C LEU A 402 7.86 -13.28 17.05
N THR A 403 8.20 -12.01 16.79
CA THR A 403 7.34 -11.10 16.02
C THR A 403 8.12 -10.51 14.85
N GLY A 404 7.57 -10.62 13.65
CA GLY A 404 8.09 -9.99 12.45
C GLY A 404 7.11 -8.93 11.97
N LEU A 405 7.61 -7.79 11.51
CA LEU A 405 6.82 -6.75 10.84
C LEU A 405 7.38 -6.53 9.44
N PHE A 406 6.51 -6.50 8.43
CA PHE A 406 6.86 -6.26 7.03
C PHE A 406 6.02 -5.13 6.46
N GLN A 407 6.68 -4.10 5.99
CA GLN A 407 6.07 -2.89 5.49
C GLN A 407 6.73 -2.43 4.19
N LEU A 408 5.99 -1.68 3.37
CA LEU A 408 6.58 -0.92 2.29
C LEU A 408 7.39 0.26 2.87
N THR A 409 8.19 0.90 2.02
CA THR A 409 9.02 2.06 2.45
C THR A 409 8.20 3.24 3.01
N ASP A 410 6.91 3.33 2.72
CA ASP A 410 5.96 4.30 3.26
C ASP A 410 5.24 3.83 4.55
N LYS A 411 5.72 2.74 5.16
CA LYS A 411 5.19 2.09 6.38
C LYS A 411 3.84 1.41 6.22
N GLN A 412 3.32 1.25 5.00
CA GLN A 412 2.14 0.43 4.83
C GLN A 412 2.43 -1.04 5.07
N PRO A 413 1.54 -1.77 5.76
CA PRO A 413 1.70 -3.20 5.99
C PRO A 413 1.65 -3.96 4.66
N VAL A 414 2.57 -4.90 4.47
CA VAL A 414 2.46 -5.88 3.40
C VAL A 414 1.59 -7.02 3.92
N VAL A 415 0.37 -7.16 3.43
CA VAL A 415 -0.61 -8.16 3.89
C VAL A 415 -0.50 -9.46 3.09
N GLY A 416 -0.66 -10.62 3.73
CA GLY A 416 -0.63 -11.92 3.06
C GLY A 416 0.75 -12.31 2.51
N LEU A 417 1.82 -11.69 3.01
CA LEU A 417 3.19 -11.98 2.60
C LEU A 417 3.65 -13.26 3.27
N GLY A 418 3.98 -14.29 2.48
CA GLY A 418 4.62 -15.50 2.98
C GLY A 418 6.01 -15.22 3.51
N ILE A 419 6.25 -15.59 4.77
CA ILE A 419 7.51 -15.42 5.48
C ILE A 419 8.12 -16.79 5.74
N LYS A 420 9.42 -16.94 5.46
CA LYS A 420 10.22 -18.08 5.85
C LYS A 420 10.98 -17.73 7.13
N ILE A 421 10.95 -18.63 8.09
CA ILE A 421 11.74 -18.51 9.31
C ILE A 421 12.99 -19.36 9.11
N GLU A 422 14.14 -18.72 9.15
CA GLU A 422 15.42 -19.40 9.00
C GLU A 422 16.16 -19.36 10.33
N VAL A 423 16.71 -20.52 10.70
CA VAL A 423 17.49 -20.71 11.92
C VAL A 423 18.88 -21.21 11.58
N LYS A 424 19.87 -20.75 12.35
CA LYS A 424 21.24 -21.25 12.30
C LYS A 424 21.66 -21.63 13.72
N PRO A 425 21.49 -22.90 14.11
CA PRO A 425 21.93 -23.39 15.42
C PRO A 425 23.43 -23.19 15.59
N VAL A 426 23.87 -22.93 16.82
CA VAL A 426 25.31 -22.80 17.11
C VAL A 426 26.06 -24.09 16.71
N GLY A 427 27.24 -23.92 16.11
CA GLY A 427 28.04 -25.02 15.55
C GLY A 427 27.65 -25.46 14.14
N GLU A 428 26.66 -24.82 13.51
CA GLU A 428 26.32 -25.04 12.10
C GLU A 428 26.66 -23.82 11.24
N ASP A 429 27.13 -24.07 10.00
CA ASP A 429 27.52 -23.01 9.06
C ASP A 429 26.38 -22.57 8.13
N ALA A 430 25.31 -23.38 8.03
CA ALA A 430 24.22 -23.17 7.08
C ALA A 430 22.91 -22.78 7.77
N TRP A 431 22.17 -21.86 7.15
CA TRP A 431 20.80 -21.53 7.54
C TRP A 431 19.85 -22.65 7.13
N LYS A 432 18.95 -23.02 8.03
CA LYS A 432 17.89 -24.02 7.80
C LYS A 432 16.53 -23.34 7.90
N LYS A 433 15.66 -23.60 6.93
CA LYS A 433 14.27 -23.16 6.97
C LYS A 433 13.50 -24.03 7.98
N LEU A 434 12.69 -23.42 8.84
CA LEU A 434 11.66 -24.14 9.59
C LEU A 434 10.48 -24.45 8.66
N GLU A 435 9.90 -25.64 8.76
CA GLU A 435 8.73 -26.05 7.96
C GLU A 435 7.42 -25.42 8.48
N ILE A 436 7.43 -24.09 8.60
CA ILE A 436 6.31 -23.24 8.95
C ILE A 436 6.36 -22.05 7.98
N ASP A 437 5.27 -21.80 7.28
CA ASP A 437 5.16 -20.73 6.28
C ASP A 437 4.07 -19.71 6.71
N PRO A 438 4.31 -18.91 7.77
CA PRO A 438 3.35 -17.90 8.20
C PRO A 438 3.16 -16.83 7.12
N VAL A 439 1.97 -16.26 7.09
CA VAL A 439 1.64 -15.10 6.25
C VAL A 439 1.37 -13.89 7.13
N THR A 440 1.80 -12.71 6.69
CA THR A 440 1.55 -11.47 7.43
C THR A 440 0.06 -11.14 7.53
N GLY A 441 -0.36 -10.65 8.70
CA GLY A 441 -1.71 -10.15 8.95
C GLY A 441 -2.00 -8.81 8.28
N SER A 442 -3.19 -8.26 8.54
CA SER A 442 -3.63 -6.95 8.00
C SER A 442 -2.76 -5.78 8.47
N ASP A 443 -2.05 -5.93 9.58
CA ASP A 443 -1.08 -4.98 10.13
C ASP A 443 0.36 -5.25 9.67
N GLY A 444 0.56 -6.22 8.77
CA GLY A 444 1.86 -6.57 8.21
C GLY A 444 2.71 -7.42 9.16
N THR A 445 2.15 -7.90 10.26
CA THR A 445 2.89 -8.68 11.26
C THR A 445 2.71 -10.18 11.11
N ILE A 446 3.72 -10.93 11.54
CA ILE A 446 3.60 -12.32 11.97
C ILE A 446 3.96 -12.39 13.45
N SER A 447 3.28 -13.22 14.22
CA SER A 447 3.66 -13.51 15.60
C SER A 447 3.45 -14.99 15.90
N LEU A 448 4.49 -15.66 16.38
CA LEU A 448 4.45 -17.11 16.62
C LEU A 448 5.38 -17.54 17.76
N PRO A 449 4.98 -18.56 18.53
CA PRO A 449 5.84 -19.17 19.52
C PRO A 449 6.87 -20.11 18.87
N LEU A 450 8.10 -20.10 19.37
CA LEU A 450 9.18 -21.00 18.96
C LEU A 450 9.79 -21.69 20.17
N ILE A 451 10.10 -22.98 20.03
CA ILE A 451 10.88 -23.76 21.01
C ILE A 451 12.21 -24.11 20.36
N LEU A 452 13.31 -23.81 21.05
CA LEU A 452 14.65 -24.04 20.55
C LEU A 452 15.34 -25.13 21.37
N GLY A 453 15.98 -26.07 20.68
CA GLY A 453 16.71 -27.16 21.33
C GLY A 453 18.13 -26.82 21.75
N ARG A 454 18.69 -25.69 21.29
CA ARG A 454 20.05 -25.20 21.57
C ARG A 454 20.18 -23.72 21.19
N SER A 455 21.25 -23.05 21.60
CA SER A 455 21.52 -21.65 21.21
C SER A 455 21.51 -21.49 19.68
N THR A 456 20.80 -20.50 19.17
CA THR A 456 20.43 -20.40 17.74
C THR A 456 20.33 -18.94 17.30
N GLN A 457 20.81 -18.63 16.09
CA GLN A 457 20.49 -17.37 15.41
C GLN A 457 19.21 -17.52 14.59
N ILE A 458 18.36 -16.51 14.59
CA ILE A 458 17.10 -16.48 13.86
C ILE A 458 17.08 -15.28 12.91
N ARG A 459 16.55 -15.49 11.70
CA ARG A 459 16.18 -14.42 10.78
C ARG A 459 14.89 -14.75 10.04
N LEU A 460 14.25 -13.74 9.48
CA LEU A 460 13.08 -13.87 8.64
C LEU A 460 13.42 -13.50 7.21
N THR A 461 12.94 -14.29 6.25
CA THR A 461 13.07 -13.98 4.83
C THR A 461 11.71 -13.99 4.13
N SER A 462 11.57 -13.21 3.08
CA SER A 462 10.41 -13.24 2.19
C SER A 462 10.88 -13.31 0.75
N GLU A 463 10.16 -14.05 -0.08
CA GLU A 463 10.47 -14.13 -1.50
C GLU A 463 10.12 -12.82 -2.20
N GLY A 464 10.98 -12.44 -3.15
CA GLY A 464 10.67 -11.35 -4.06
C GLY A 464 9.55 -11.76 -5.00
N SER A 465 8.75 -10.78 -5.39
CA SER A 465 7.81 -10.91 -6.49
C SER A 465 8.04 -9.80 -7.51
N TRP A 466 7.24 -9.77 -8.56
CA TRP A 466 7.26 -8.66 -9.51
C TRP A 466 6.82 -7.33 -8.85
N GLU A 467 6.09 -7.36 -7.74
CA GLU A 467 5.65 -6.16 -7.01
C GLU A 467 6.69 -5.65 -6.00
N ARG A 468 7.51 -6.54 -5.45
CA ARG A 468 8.32 -6.29 -4.26
C ARG A 468 9.64 -7.06 -4.25
N LEU A 469 10.69 -6.43 -3.75
CA LEU A 469 11.99 -7.08 -3.55
C LEU A 469 11.88 -8.17 -2.49
N ALA A 470 12.71 -9.21 -2.64
CA ALA A 470 12.96 -10.15 -1.55
C ALA A 470 13.49 -9.37 -0.34
N SER A 471 13.16 -9.84 0.86
CA SER A 471 13.56 -9.17 2.10
C SER A 471 14.17 -10.17 3.06
N THR A 472 15.21 -9.76 3.77
CA THR A 472 15.87 -10.51 4.84
C THR A 472 15.99 -9.60 6.06
N SER A 473 15.63 -10.11 7.23
CA SER A 473 15.73 -9.35 8.49
C SER A 473 17.14 -9.31 9.05
N SER A 474 17.33 -8.46 10.07
CA SER A 474 18.45 -8.61 10.99
C SER A 474 18.44 -9.99 11.63
N GLU A 475 19.63 -10.50 11.95
CA GLU A 475 19.83 -11.77 12.63
C GLU A 475 19.80 -11.53 14.15
N LEU A 476 18.94 -12.25 14.87
CA LEU A 476 18.87 -12.16 16.32
C LEU A 476 19.34 -13.47 16.97
N PRO A 477 20.30 -13.43 17.91
CA PRO A 477 20.70 -14.60 18.67
C PRO A 477 19.71 -14.90 19.80
N VAL A 478 19.53 -16.19 20.06
CA VAL A 478 18.85 -16.69 21.26
C VAL A 478 19.75 -17.68 21.97
N ASN A 479 20.05 -17.39 23.22
CA ASN A 479 20.85 -18.25 24.08
C ASN A 479 19.93 -19.24 24.81
N VAL A 480 20.21 -20.52 24.69
CA VAL A 480 19.43 -21.58 25.36
C VAL A 480 20.26 -22.12 26.52
N LYS A 481 19.70 -22.00 27.73
CA LYS A 481 20.26 -22.57 28.95
C LYS A 481 19.61 -23.91 29.24
N ARG A 482 20.36 -24.83 29.82
CA ARG A 482 19.81 -26.09 30.33
C ARG A 482 18.83 -25.84 31.46
N ARG A 483 17.82 -26.69 31.57
CA ARG A 483 16.97 -26.71 32.77
C ARG A 483 17.65 -27.57 33.83
N LEU A 484 17.70 -27.06 35.05
CA LEU A 484 18.36 -27.74 36.17
C LEU A 484 17.38 -27.89 37.33
N ALA A 485 17.09 -29.13 37.68
CA ALA A 485 16.34 -29.46 38.89
C ALA A 485 17.30 -30.09 39.90
N ILE A 486 17.30 -29.59 41.14
CA ILE A 486 18.22 -30.03 42.20
C ILE A 486 17.44 -30.59 43.39
N THR A 487 18.00 -31.61 44.02
CA THR A 487 17.53 -32.20 45.26
C THR A 487 18.70 -32.26 46.24
N ALA A 488 18.59 -31.49 47.33
CA ALA A 488 19.60 -31.43 48.38
C ALA A 488 18.95 -31.60 49.76
N PRO A 489 19.61 -32.28 50.72
CA PRO A 489 19.11 -32.41 52.07
C PRO A 489 19.22 -31.09 52.83
N ALA A 490 18.26 -30.78 53.71
CA ALA A 490 18.31 -29.60 54.56
C ALA A 490 19.38 -29.70 55.67
N THR A 491 19.71 -30.92 56.09
CA THR A 491 20.67 -31.21 57.17
C THR A 491 21.57 -32.38 56.80
N ALA A 492 22.81 -32.39 57.28
CA ALA A 492 23.74 -33.49 57.11
C ALA A 492 24.64 -33.65 58.35
N SER A 493 24.93 -34.89 58.76
CA SER A 493 25.77 -35.13 59.93
C SER A 493 27.25 -34.93 59.62
N ILE A 494 28.00 -34.45 60.61
CA ILE A 494 29.47 -34.41 60.54
C ILE A 494 30.03 -35.80 60.21
N GLY A 495 30.94 -35.88 59.25
CA GLY A 495 31.62 -37.12 58.87
C GLY A 495 30.84 -38.07 57.94
N ASN A 496 29.51 -37.95 57.85
CA ASN A 496 28.68 -38.76 56.95
C ASN A 496 28.35 -38.05 55.62
N GLY A 497 28.53 -36.72 55.57
CA GLY A 497 28.37 -35.92 54.37
C GLY A 497 26.92 -35.73 53.89
N ALA A 498 26.76 -34.97 52.81
CA ALA A 498 25.51 -34.71 52.13
C ALA A 498 25.59 -35.22 50.68
N THR A 499 24.56 -35.94 50.26
CA THR A 499 24.36 -36.29 48.85
C THR A 499 23.45 -35.26 48.21
N ILE A 500 23.93 -34.61 47.15
CA ILE A 500 23.16 -33.64 46.36
C ILE A 500 22.98 -34.26 44.99
N SER A 501 21.74 -34.38 44.53
CA SER A 501 21.44 -34.95 43.21
C SER A 501 20.65 -33.96 42.38
N GLY A 502 20.56 -34.21 41.08
CA GLY A 502 19.72 -33.42 40.21
C GLY A 502 19.59 -34.02 38.84
N VAL A 503 18.74 -33.38 38.04
CA VAL A 503 18.49 -33.74 36.64
C VAL A 503 18.64 -32.49 35.78
N ILE A 504 19.32 -32.67 34.66
CA ILE A 504 19.56 -31.68 33.63
C ILE A 504 18.68 -32.01 32.41
N GLN A 505 18.01 -30.99 31.85
CA GLN A 505 17.28 -31.10 30.59
C GLN A 505 17.95 -30.25 29.50
N PRO A 506 18.09 -30.78 28.25
CA PRO A 506 17.61 -32.09 27.79
C PRO A 506 18.33 -33.27 28.47
N HIS A 507 17.67 -34.43 28.53
CA HIS A 507 18.27 -35.65 29.06
C HIS A 507 19.36 -36.13 28.09
N GLU A 508 20.60 -35.75 28.39
CA GLU A 508 21.78 -36.15 27.65
C GLU A 508 22.96 -36.31 28.61
N ALA A 509 23.87 -37.21 28.26
CA ALA A 509 25.13 -37.36 28.96
C ALA A 509 26.10 -36.22 28.57
N GLY A 510 27.08 -35.96 29.44
CA GLY A 510 28.23 -35.11 29.08
C GLY A 510 28.19 -33.68 29.62
N ALA A 511 27.13 -33.26 30.32
CA ALA A 511 27.09 -31.96 30.96
C ALA A 511 28.03 -31.95 32.18
N ASN A 512 28.93 -30.97 32.25
CA ASN A 512 29.89 -30.81 33.35
C ASN A 512 29.24 -30.03 34.50
N VAL A 513 29.09 -30.70 35.65
CA VAL A 513 28.37 -30.22 36.83
C VAL A 513 29.33 -30.04 37.99
N GLN A 514 29.42 -28.82 38.52
CA GLN A 514 30.27 -28.47 39.65
C GLN A 514 29.45 -27.97 40.83
N LEU A 515 29.65 -28.57 42.00
CA LEU A 515 29.19 -27.99 43.26
C LEU A 515 30.09 -26.80 43.62
N GLU A 516 29.51 -25.66 43.96
CA GLU A 516 30.24 -24.49 44.46
C GLU A 516 29.74 -24.11 45.84
N ARG A 517 30.67 -23.80 46.74
CA ARG A 517 30.43 -23.33 48.10
C ARG A 517 30.76 -21.85 48.22
N LEU A 518 29.94 -21.10 48.95
CA LEU A 518 30.20 -19.71 49.27
C LEU A 518 31.19 -19.60 50.44
N VAL A 519 32.37 -19.03 50.20
CA VAL A 519 33.41 -18.83 51.21
C VAL A 519 33.84 -17.36 51.23
N LYS A 520 33.54 -16.65 52.33
CA LYS A 520 33.84 -15.22 52.48
C LYS A 520 33.32 -14.36 51.30
N GLY A 521 32.10 -14.66 50.84
CA GLY A 521 31.48 -13.95 49.72
C GLY A 521 31.92 -14.38 48.32
N VAL A 522 32.86 -15.33 48.20
CA VAL A 522 33.36 -15.84 46.92
C VAL A 522 32.95 -17.29 46.73
N TRP A 523 32.39 -17.62 45.56
CA TRP A 523 32.06 -18.99 45.17
C TRP A 523 33.33 -19.77 44.84
N LYS A 524 33.51 -20.92 45.47
CA LYS A 524 34.64 -21.83 45.25
C LYS A 524 34.13 -23.21 44.91
N SER A 525 34.74 -23.87 43.92
CA SER A 525 34.47 -25.27 43.61
C SER A 525 34.67 -26.16 44.84
N GLU A 526 33.71 -27.03 45.09
CA GLU A 526 33.70 -28.00 46.18
C GLU A 526 33.64 -29.41 45.58
N GLY A 527 34.64 -30.24 45.86
CA GLY A 527 34.75 -31.57 45.27
C GLY A 527 35.13 -31.55 43.77
N ALA A 528 35.20 -32.73 43.19
CA ALA A 528 35.40 -32.90 41.75
C ALA A 528 34.12 -32.54 40.98
N ALA A 529 34.28 -32.11 39.73
CA ALA A 529 33.17 -31.98 38.81
C ALA A 529 32.66 -33.37 38.39
N GLU A 530 31.35 -33.46 38.18
CA GLU A 530 30.67 -34.68 37.74
C GLU A 530 30.10 -34.50 36.34
N ILE A 531 29.95 -35.60 35.61
CA ILE A 531 29.36 -35.60 34.28
C ILE A 531 27.96 -36.20 34.37
N SER A 532 26.97 -35.54 33.77
CA SER A 532 25.61 -36.09 33.71
C SER A 532 25.58 -37.41 32.94
N ASP A 533 24.72 -38.32 33.37
CA ASP A 533 24.45 -39.58 32.68
C ASP A 533 23.47 -39.39 31.49
N PRO A 534 23.17 -40.44 30.68
CA PRO A 534 22.24 -40.31 29.55
C PRO A 534 20.81 -39.88 29.90
N THR A 535 20.42 -39.97 31.16
CA THR A 535 19.13 -39.47 31.68
C THR A 535 19.22 -38.02 32.17
N GLY A 536 20.39 -37.40 32.06
CA GLY A 536 20.68 -36.07 32.57
C GLY A 536 20.91 -36.05 34.09
N HIS A 537 20.94 -37.21 34.75
CA HIS A 537 21.08 -37.30 36.20
C HIS A 537 22.54 -37.14 36.63
N PHE A 538 22.76 -36.51 37.78
CA PHE A 538 24.08 -36.35 38.41
C PHE A 538 23.97 -36.47 39.93
N VAL A 539 25.07 -36.88 40.57
CA VAL A 539 25.17 -36.99 42.03
C VAL A 539 26.49 -36.37 42.48
N LEU A 540 26.41 -35.40 43.38
CA LEU A 540 27.53 -34.69 44.00
C LEU A 540 27.58 -35.04 45.49
N SER A 541 28.79 -35.14 46.04
CA SER A 541 28.99 -35.43 47.46
C SER A 541 29.71 -34.28 48.16
N TYR A 542 29.23 -33.91 49.35
CA TYR A 542 29.88 -32.94 50.22
C TYR A 542 30.18 -33.56 51.59
N LEU A 543 31.41 -33.45 52.08
CA LEU A 543 31.78 -33.94 53.42
C LEU A 543 31.81 -32.79 54.43
N GLY A 544 30.80 -32.72 55.31
CA GLY A 544 30.73 -31.75 56.39
C GLY A 544 31.82 -31.99 57.45
N LYS A 545 32.72 -31.02 57.64
CA LYS A 545 33.88 -31.13 58.55
C LYS A 545 33.64 -30.53 59.94
N SER A 546 32.68 -29.62 60.08
CA SER A 546 32.38 -28.93 61.34
C SER A 546 30.95 -28.43 61.37
N ARG A 547 30.39 -28.24 62.57
CA ARG A 547 29.06 -27.65 62.75
C ARG A 547 29.00 -26.27 62.12
N SER A 548 28.16 -26.12 61.11
CA SER A 548 28.05 -24.88 60.34
C SER A 548 26.81 -24.92 59.44
N ILE A 549 26.35 -23.74 58.99
CA ILE A 549 25.43 -23.65 57.86
C ILE A 549 26.28 -23.36 56.64
N VAL A 550 26.18 -24.22 55.63
CA VAL A 550 26.99 -24.10 54.40
C VAL A 550 26.07 -23.76 53.23
N THR A 551 26.42 -22.70 52.52
CA THR A 551 25.67 -22.19 51.37
C THR A 551 26.28 -22.68 50.07
N PHE A 552 25.45 -23.27 49.21
CA PHE A 552 25.84 -23.92 47.96
C PHE A 552 25.06 -23.38 46.77
N ARG A 553 25.65 -23.58 45.58
CA ARG A 553 24.97 -23.57 44.29
C ARG A 553 25.60 -24.64 43.39
N ILE A 554 24.89 -25.02 42.35
CA ILE A 554 25.41 -25.90 41.29
C ILE A 554 25.64 -25.05 40.05
N ARG A 555 26.82 -25.19 39.44
CA ARG A 555 27.16 -24.62 38.13
C ARG A 555 27.23 -25.76 37.12
N VAL A 556 26.54 -25.62 36.00
CA VAL A 556 26.73 -26.46 34.82
C VAL A 556 27.46 -25.63 33.78
N SER A 557 28.66 -26.05 33.39
CA SER A 557 29.49 -25.32 32.44
C SER A 557 28.83 -25.21 31.05
N PRO A 558 29.12 -24.14 30.29
CA PRO A 558 28.67 -24.05 28.91
C PRO A 558 29.33 -25.12 28.05
N ASP A 559 28.69 -25.48 26.94
CA ASP A 559 29.26 -26.36 25.92
C ASP A 559 28.91 -25.92 24.50
N ALA A 560 29.10 -26.81 23.53
CA ALA A 560 28.84 -26.53 22.12
C ALA A 560 27.37 -26.24 21.78
N LYS A 561 26.41 -26.49 22.68
CA LYS A 561 24.97 -26.31 22.44
C LYS A 561 24.30 -25.33 23.41
N PHE A 562 24.77 -25.29 24.66
CA PHE A 562 24.10 -24.58 25.74
C PHE A 562 25.03 -23.65 26.50
N ASP A 563 24.46 -22.55 26.96
CA ASP A 563 25.14 -21.61 27.84
C ASP A 563 25.21 -22.14 29.28
N GLU A 564 26.03 -21.46 30.10
CA GLU A 564 26.14 -21.75 31.53
C GLU A 564 24.77 -21.63 32.22
N VAL A 565 24.47 -22.59 33.10
CA VAL A 565 23.36 -22.49 34.04
C VAL A 565 23.85 -22.61 35.47
N ILE A 566 23.35 -21.74 36.33
CA ILE A 566 23.61 -21.73 37.78
C ILE A 566 22.29 -21.99 38.49
N SER A 567 22.28 -22.94 39.42
CA SER A 567 21.10 -23.24 40.24
C SER A 567 20.77 -22.08 41.19
N PRO A 568 19.52 -22.02 41.70
CA PRO A 568 19.25 -21.28 42.92
C PRO A 568 20.18 -21.70 44.06
N ILE A 569 20.44 -20.76 44.97
CA ILE A 569 21.26 -21.00 46.16
C ILE A 569 20.47 -21.86 47.15
N PHE A 570 21.14 -22.82 47.78
CA PHE A 570 20.56 -23.65 48.85
C PHE A 570 21.53 -23.78 50.03
N ASN A 571 21.00 -24.06 51.21
CA ASN A 571 21.79 -24.22 52.45
C ASN A 571 21.66 -25.63 52.98
N ILE A 572 22.76 -26.16 53.51
CA ILE A 572 22.79 -27.43 54.25
C ILE A 572 23.32 -27.14 55.65
N VAL A 573 22.57 -27.52 56.68
CA VAL A 573 23.01 -27.43 58.07
C VAL A 573 23.84 -28.68 58.41
N ILE A 574 25.09 -28.48 58.79
CA ILE A 574 25.98 -29.54 59.25
C ILE A 574 25.88 -29.62 60.77
N SER A 575 25.41 -30.76 61.31
CA SER A 575 25.16 -30.95 62.75
C SER A 575 25.86 -32.14 63.38
#